data_AF-A0A2E0QLI1-F1
#
_entry.id   AF-A0A2E0QLI1-F1
#
_cell.length_a   1.000
_cell.length_b   1.000
_cell.length_c   1.000
_cell.angle_alpha   90.00
_cell.angle_beta   90.00
_cell.angle_gamma   90.00
#
_symmetry.space_group_name_H-M   'P 1'
#
loop_
_entity.id
_entity.type
_entity.pdbx_description
1 polymer ?
#
loop_
_entity_poly.entity_id
_entity_poly.type
_entity_poly.pdbx_seq_one_letter_code
_entity_poly.pdbx_strand_id
1 'polypeptide(L)'
;NMPSSGITSRQQLLKLSEQRVKTDKEFNYIIEDNKRYKEINDRNEVSLNIEKRLEENKKEKHRRKNRNTDRKKLFEEIEKKEKGKFKVTRLTLDNVNKNEIDSSDNFKRPEDQSMKRAKNKEEELEEETPDFPHFLSPTKREALNIAKDLIRVSKIKTADSGS
;
A
#
# COMPACT_ATOMS: atom_id res chain seq x y z
N ASN A 1 43.29 -12.70 13.41
CA ASN A 1 42.39 -12.46 12.26
C ASN A 1 41.35 -13.57 12.17
N MET A 2 40.24 -13.43 12.88
CA MET A 2 39.05 -14.27 12.62
C MET A 2 38.08 -13.48 11.73
N PRO A 3 37.54 -14.08 10.67
CA PRO A 3 36.54 -13.44 9.83
C PRO A 3 35.23 -13.42 10.62
N SER A 4 34.64 -12.24 10.85
CA SER A 4 33.31 -12.11 11.44
C SER A 4 32.26 -12.61 10.44
N SER A 5 32.06 -13.93 10.35
CA SER A 5 31.09 -14.58 9.46
C SER A 5 29.66 -14.52 10.04
N GLY A 6 29.20 -13.32 10.37
CA GLY A 6 27.82 -13.04 10.78
C GLY A 6 27.15 -12.15 9.76
N ILE A 7 25.99 -12.57 9.25
CA ILE A 7 25.15 -11.77 8.36
C ILE A 7 25.03 -10.35 8.95
N THR A 8 25.46 -9.33 8.22
CA THR A 8 25.40 -7.95 8.71
C THR A 8 23.93 -7.58 8.93
N SER A 9 23.61 -6.75 9.93
CA SER A 9 22.21 -6.35 10.22
C SER A 9 21.45 -5.87 8.98
N ARG A 10 22.11 -5.16 8.07
CA ARG A 10 21.55 -4.76 6.77
C ARG A 10 21.09 -5.95 5.93
N GLN A 11 21.91 -6.99 5.81
CA GLN A 11 21.59 -8.20 5.03
C GLN A 11 20.43 -8.98 5.65
N GLN A 12 20.35 -9.02 6.98
CA GLN A 12 19.22 -9.63 7.69
C GLN A 12 17.91 -8.86 7.44
N LEU A 13 17.93 -7.53 7.53
CA LEU A 13 16.77 -6.69 7.23
C LEU A 13 16.33 -6.84 5.77
N LEU A 14 17.29 -6.87 4.84
CA LEU A 14 17.02 -7.08 3.42
C LEU A 14 16.31 -8.42 3.19
N LYS A 15 16.83 -9.51 3.77
CA LYS A 15 16.22 -10.84 3.65
C LYS A 15 14.79 -10.88 4.16
N LEU A 16 14.52 -10.28 5.33
CA LEU A 16 13.17 -10.21 5.89
C LEU A 16 12.21 -9.40 5.01
N SER A 17 12.70 -8.29 4.45
CA SER A 17 11.92 -7.44 3.55
C SER A 17 11.61 -8.13 2.23
N GLU A 18 12.60 -8.74 1.59
CA GLU A 18 12.44 -9.50 0.34
C GLU A 18 11.43 -10.64 0.50
N GLN A 19 11.46 -11.35 1.63
CA GLN A 19 10.48 -12.39 1.93
C GLN A 19 9.05 -11.84 1.99
N ARG A 20 8.84 -10.72 2.69
CA ARG A 20 7.50 -10.09 2.77
C ARG A 20 7.03 -9.59 1.42
N VAL A 21 7.87 -8.82 0.71
CA VAL A 21 7.55 -8.26 -0.61
C VAL A 21 7.19 -9.35 -1.61
N LYS A 22 7.91 -10.48 -1.61
CA LYS A 22 7.63 -11.61 -2.51
C LYS A 22 6.26 -12.26 -2.27
N THR A 23 5.80 -12.28 -1.02
CA THR A 23 4.53 -12.92 -0.63
C THR A 23 3.34 -11.95 -0.61
N ASP A 24 3.59 -10.64 -0.63
CA ASP A 24 2.56 -9.64 -0.51
C ASP A 24 1.80 -9.44 -1.83
N LYS A 25 0.46 -9.52 -1.74
CA LYS A 25 -0.42 -9.50 -2.89
C LYS A 25 -0.44 -8.14 -3.60
N GLU A 26 -0.30 -7.03 -2.87
CA GLU A 26 -0.29 -5.71 -3.49
C GLU A 26 1.05 -5.40 -4.17
N PHE A 27 2.18 -5.86 -3.61
CA PHE A 27 3.46 -5.79 -4.32
C PHE A 27 3.42 -6.61 -5.62
N ASN A 28 2.79 -7.79 -5.62
CA ASN A 28 2.61 -8.57 -6.84
C ASN A 28 1.79 -7.82 -7.90
N TYR A 29 0.72 -7.12 -7.52
CA TYR A 29 -0.03 -6.27 -8.45
C TYR A 29 0.82 -5.13 -9.04
N ILE A 30 1.67 -4.50 -8.23
CA ILE A 30 2.59 -3.45 -8.70
C ILE A 30 3.60 -4.02 -9.72
N ILE A 31 4.15 -5.21 -9.46
CA ILE A 31 5.08 -5.88 -10.37
C ILE A 31 4.41 -6.22 -11.71
N GLU A 32 3.19 -6.77 -11.66
CA GLU A 32 2.39 -7.05 -12.86
C GLU A 32 2.11 -5.78 -13.67
N ASP A 33 1.73 -4.69 -12.99
CA ASP A 33 1.43 -3.42 -13.64
C ASP A 33 2.67 -2.83 -14.30
N ASN A 34 3.81 -2.81 -13.60
CA ASN A 34 5.08 -2.35 -14.16
C ASN A 34 5.49 -3.15 -15.41
N LYS A 35 5.33 -4.48 -15.37
CA LYS A 35 5.61 -5.34 -16.52
C LYS A 35 4.72 -4.97 -17.72
N ARG A 36 3.42 -4.82 -17.48
CA ARG A 36 2.47 -4.45 -18.53
C ARG A 36 2.71 -3.05 -19.09
N TYR A 37 3.00 -2.07 -18.23
CA TYR A 37 3.35 -0.72 -18.66
C TYR A 37 4.57 -0.74 -19.57
N LYS A 38 5.59 -1.54 -19.22
CA LYS A 38 6.76 -1.73 -20.07
C LYS A 38 6.39 -2.36 -21.42
N GLU A 39 5.61 -3.43 -21.44
CA GLU A 39 5.17 -4.08 -22.69
C GLU A 39 4.34 -3.14 -23.59
N ILE A 40 3.51 -2.27 -23.00
CA ILE A 40 2.76 -1.27 -23.76
C ILE A 40 3.72 -0.21 -24.34
N ASN A 41 4.65 0.28 -23.53
CA ASN A 41 5.62 1.29 -23.93
C ASN A 41 6.58 0.77 -25.01
N ASP A 42 7.02 -0.49 -24.90
CA ASP A 42 7.92 -1.14 -25.86
C ASP A 42 7.22 -1.39 -27.21
N ARG A 43 5.92 -1.70 -27.20
CA ARG A 43 5.13 -1.80 -28.44
C ARG A 43 4.91 -0.43 -29.10
N ASN A 44 4.73 0.62 -28.29
CA ASN A 44 4.52 2.01 -28.72
C ASN A 44 3.50 2.16 -29.87
N GLU A 45 2.45 1.34 -29.85
CA GLU A 45 1.42 1.31 -30.89
C GLU A 45 0.03 1.36 -30.25
N VAL A 46 -0.93 1.89 -31.00
CA VAL A 46 -2.34 1.90 -30.60
C VAL A 46 -3.21 1.49 -31.77
N SER A 47 -4.14 0.56 -31.53
CA SER A 47 -5.11 0.16 -32.55
C SER A 47 -6.10 1.30 -32.83
N LEU A 48 -6.31 1.62 -34.11
CA LEU A 48 -7.40 2.52 -34.53
C LEU A 48 -8.73 1.78 -34.78
N ASN A 49 -8.72 0.44 -34.74
CA ASN A 49 -9.94 -0.35 -34.87
C ASN A 49 -10.78 -0.27 -33.58
N ILE A 50 -12.03 0.15 -33.72
CA ILE A 50 -12.95 0.40 -32.60
C ILE A 50 -13.29 -0.87 -31.81
N GLU A 51 -13.50 -2.01 -32.47
CA GLU A 51 -13.84 -3.27 -31.82
C GLU A 51 -12.71 -3.73 -30.90
N LYS A 52 -11.46 -3.66 -31.39
CA LYS A 52 -10.26 -3.94 -30.60
C LYS A 52 -10.16 -3.02 -29.38
N ARG A 53 -10.42 -1.73 -29.55
CA ARG A 53 -10.37 -0.74 -28.45
C ARG A 53 -11.45 -1.00 -27.40
N LEU A 54 -12.65 -1.37 -27.81
CA LEU A 54 -13.73 -1.74 -26.90
C LEU A 54 -13.41 -3.03 -26.13
N GLU A 55 -12.79 -4.01 -26.77
CA GLU A 55 -12.35 -5.25 -26.12
C GLU A 55 -11.24 -4.99 -25.09
N GLU A 56 -10.24 -4.19 -25.43
CA GLU A 56 -9.18 -3.74 -24.51
C GLU A 56 -9.77 -3.05 -23.27
N ASN A 57 -10.70 -2.13 -23.46
CA ASN A 57 -11.39 -1.42 -22.37
C ASN A 57 -12.19 -2.37 -21.48
N LYS A 58 -12.89 -3.35 -22.05
CA LYS A 58 -13.63 -4.38 -21.29
C LYS A 58 -12.68 -5.23 -20.45
N LYS A 59 -11.56 -5.67 -21.02
CA LYS A 59 -10.52 -6.44 -20.28
C LYS A 59 -9.96 -5.62 -19.13
N GLU A 60 -9.67 -4.35 -19.33
CA GLU A 60 -9.15 -3.48 -18.28
C GLU A 60 -10.16 -3.25 -17.16
N LYS A 61 -11.42 -3.00 -17.50
CA LYS A 61 -12.49 -2.85 -16.52
C LYS A 61 -12.67 -4.12 -15.70
N HIS A 62 -12.69 -5.29 -16.35
CA HIS A 62 -12.81 -6.56 -15.64
C HIS A 62 -11.63 -6.82 -14.69
N ARG A 63 -10.41 -6.52 -15.14
CA ARG A 63 -9.19 -6.62 -14.32
C ARG A 63 -9.26 -5.72 -13.08
N ARG A 64 -9.66 -4.46 -13.25
CA ARG A 64 -9.83 -3.50 -12.14
C ARG A 64 -10.88 -4.00 -11.15
N LYS A 65 -12.02 -4.48 -11.64
CA LYS A 65 -13.10 -5.02 -10.82
C LYS A 65 -12.66 -6.18 -9.96
N ASN A 66 -12.03 -7.18 -10.56
CA ASN A 66 -11.56 -8.36 -9.85
C ASN A 66 -10.52 -7.99 -8.77
N ARG A 67 -9.61 -7.05 -9.07
CA ARG A 67 -8.63 -6.57 -8.08
C ARG A 67 -9.29 -5.80 -6.95
N ASN A 68 -10.27 -4.93 -7.24
CA ASN A 68 -10.96 -4.16 -6.22
C ASN A 68 -11.81 -5.08 -5.31
N THR A 69 -12.41 -6.14 -5.85
CA THR A 69 -13.09 -7.16 -5.02
C THR A 69 -12.12 -7.92 -4.12
N ASP A 70 -10.94 -8.26 -4.63
CA ASP A 70 -9.90 -8.93 -3.85
C ASP A 70 -9.32 -8.02 -2.77
N ARG A 71 -9.10 -6.75 -3.08
CA ARG A 71 -8.63 -5.73 -2.15
C ARG A 71 -9.57 -5.54 -0.97
N LYS A 72 -10.89 -5.45 -1.21
CA LYS A 72 -11.88 -5.32 -0.13
C LYS A 72 -11.73 -6.44 0.90
N LYS A 73 -11.64 -7.69 0.44
CA LYS A 73 -11.42 -8.86 1.32
C LYS A 73 -10.08 -8.80 2.05
N LEU A 74 -9.00 -8.53 1.33
CA LEU A 74 -7.66 -8.43 1.90
C LEU A 74 -7.57 -7.32 2.96
N PHE A 75 -8.18 -6.17 2.69
CA PHE A 75 -8.12 -4.99 3.55
C PHE A 75 -8.93 -5.22 4.83
N GLU A 76 -10.09 -5.86 4.76
CA GLU A 76 -10.83 -6.30 5.94
C GLU A 76 -10.00 -7.25 6.83
N GLU A 77 -9.26 -8.19 6.24
CA GLU A 77 -8.38 -9.09 7.00
C GLU A 77 -7.23 -8.34 7.68
N ILE A 78 -6.63 -7.39 6.96
CA ILE A 78 -5.56 -6.53 7.49
C ILE A 78 -6.08 -5.69 8.65
N GLU A 79 -7.21 -5.01 8.50
CA GLU A 79 -7.82 -4.19 9.56
C GLU A 79 -8.13 -5.02 10.81
N LYS A 80 -8.68 -6.23 10.64
CA LYS A 80 -8.92 -7.15 11.76
C LYS A 80 -7.62 -7.52 12.48
N LYS A 81 -6.55 -7.83 11.72
CA LYS A 81 -5.23 -8.18 12.28
C LYS A 81 -4.55 -6.99 12.97
N GLU A 82 -4.92 -5.77 12.60
CA GLU A 82 -4.26 -4.53 13.04
C GLU A 82 -5.09 -3.67 13.97
N LYS A 83 -6.27 -4.15 14.36
CA LYS A 83 -7.12 -3.51 15.35
C LYS A 83 -6.32 -3.14 16.59
N GLY A 84 -6.32 -1.84 16.91
CA GLY A 84 -5.61 -1.26 18.06
C GLY A 84 -4.08 -1.13 17.92
N LYS A 85 -3.48 -1.53 16.78
CA LYS A 85 -2.02 -1.39 16.57
C LYS A 85 -1.61 0.00 16.10
N PHE A 86 -2.48 0.67 15.36
CA PHE A 86 -2.23 1.98 14.78
C PHE A 86 -3.28 2.97 15.25
N LYS A 87 -2.82 4.16 15.63
CA LYS A 87 -3.65 5.33 15.90
C LYS A 87 -3.36 6.32 14.78
N VAL A 88 -4.33 6.52 13.89
CA VAL A 88 -4.19 7.49 12.80
C VAL A 88 -4.85 8.79 13.23
N THR A 89 -4.23 9.90 12.86
CA THR A 89 -4.69 11.22 13.24
C THR A 89 -4.50 12.13 12.04
N ARG A 90 -5.55 12.85 11.67
CA ARG A 90 -5.50 13.77 10.55
C ARG A 90 -5.05 15.13 11.06
N LEU A 91 -3.96 15.64 10.48
CA LEU A 91 -3.54 17.01 10.67
C LEU A 91 -4.29 17.92 9.70
N THR A 92 -4.94 18.96 10.21
CA THR A 92 -5.63 20.02 9.47
C THR A 92 -5.14 21.38 9.95
N LEU A 93 -5.40 22.44 9.19
CA LEU A 93 -5.05 23.80 9.62
C LEU A 93 -5.73 24.18 10.94
N ASP A 94 -6.90 23.62 11.22
CA ASP A 94 -7.66 23.89 12.45
C ASP A 94 -7.06 23.21 13.69
N ASN A 95 -6.29 22.14 13.52
CA ASN A 95 -5.74 21.35 14.63
C ASN A 95 -4.21 21.33 14.70
N VAL A 96 -3.50 21.89 13.71
CA VAL A 96 -2.03 21.93 13.69
C VAL A 96 -1.41 22.66 14.88
N ASN A 97 -2.11 23.66 15.41
CA ASN A 97 -1.66 24.44 16.56
C ASN A 97 -2.19 23.91 17.90
N LYS A 98 -2.94 22.81 17.92
CA LYS A 98 -3.46 22.23 19.15
C LYS A 98 -2.39 21.36 19.81
N ASN A 99 -2.29 21.44 21.14
CA ASN A 99 -1.35 20.64 21.92
C ASN A 99 -1.67 19.13 21.85
N GLU A 100 -2.94 18.80 21.66
CA GLU A 100 -3.42 17.44 21.47
C GLU A 100 -4.29 17.38 20.23
N ILE A 101 -4.11 16.33 19.43
CA ILE A 101 -4.88 16.11 18.21
C ILE A 101 -5.74 14.87 18.41
N ASP A 102 -7.05 15.05 18.25
CA ASP A 102 -8.03 13.98 18.37
C ASP A 102 -7.72 12.88 17.36
N SER A 103 -7.59 11.67 17.87
CA SER A 103 -7.36 10.53 17.01
C SER A 103 -8.64 10.10 16.34
N SER A 104 -8.53 9.87 15.04
CA SER A 104 -9.66 9.55 14.18
C SER A 104 -9.43 8.16 13.61
N ASP A 105 -10.28 7.23 14.01
CA ASP A 105 -10.43 5.94 13.32
C ASP A 105 -11.31 6.09 12.06
N ASN A 106 -11.79 7.29 11.74
CA ASN A 106 -12.50 7.52 10.50
C ASN A 106 -11.50 7.63 9.34
N PHE A 107 -11.30 6.52 8.63
CA PHE A 107 -10.39 6.38 7.49
C PHE A 107 -11.00 6.85 6.16
N LYS A 108 -12.10 7.62 6.18
CA LYS A 108 -12.71 8.15 4.96
C LYS A 108 -12.05 9.47 4.55
N ARG A 109 -11.91 9.68 3.24
CA ARG A 109 -11.52 10.98 2.68
C ARG A 109 -12.55 12.04 3.11
N PRO A 110 -12.12 13.22 3.58
CA PRO A 110 -13.04 14.32 3.93
C PRO A 110 -13.60 15.07 2.71
N GLU A 111 -13.34 14.56 1.50
CA GLU A 111 -13.63 15.21 0.23
C GLU A 111 -15.14 15.39 -0.04
N ASP A 112 -16.01 14.83 0.79
CA ASP A 112 -17.46 15.04 0.71
C ASP A 112 -17.98 16.25 1.52
N GLN A 113 -17.15 16.93 2.32
CA GLN A 113 -17.65 17.95 3.26
C GLN A 113 -17.34 19.40 2.87
N SER A 114 -16.35 19.65 2.00
CA SER A 114 -15.90 21.01 1.72
C SER A 114 -16.59 21.68 0.52
N MET A 115 -17.06 20.91 -0.46
CA MET A 115 -17.67 21.45 -1.67
C MET A 115 -18.87 20.58 -2.06
N LYS A 116 -20.07 21.16 -2.12
CA LYS A 116 -21.24 20.50 -2.73
C LYS A 116 -20.95 20.28 -4.21
N ARG A 117 -20.59 19.05 -4.60
CA ARG A 117 -20.47 18.68 -6.02
C ARG A 117 -21.86 18.35 -6.56
N ALA A 118 -22.12 18.68 -7.83
CA ALA A 118 -23.28 18.16 -8.52
C ALA A 118 -23.20 16.62 -8.55
N LYS A 119 -24.34 15.93 -8.48
CA LYS A 119 -24.38 14.46 -8.65
C LYS A 119 -23.67 14.10 -9.96
N ASN A 120 -22.59 13.34 -9.85
CA ASN A 120 -21.83 12.94 -11.02
C ASN A 120 -22.66 11.89 -11.78
N LYS A 121 -23.12 12.20 -13.00
CA LYS A 121 -23.90 11.22 -13.80
C LYS A 121 -23.06 10.00 -14.19
N GLU A 122 -21.74 10.07 -13.98
CA GLU A 122 -20.77 9.01 -14.24
C GLU A 122 -20.33 8.29 -12.96
N GLU A 123 -20.92 8.57 -11.80
CA GLU A 123 -20.61 7.92 -10.51
C GLU A 123 -20.80 6.39 -10.58
N GLU A 124 -21.69 5.92 -11.45
CA GLU A 124 -21.92 4.49 -11.75
C GLU A 124 -20.79 3.85 -12.60
N LEU A 125 -19.98 4.67 -13.28
CA LEU A 125 -18.79 4.24 -14.03
C LEU A 125 -17.52 4.21 -13.17
N GLU A 126 -17.52 4.92 -12.04
CA GLU A 126 -16.41 5.00 -11.11
C GLU A 126 -16.43 3.79 -10.17
N GLU A 127 -15.78 2.72 -10.59
CA GLU A 127 -15.48 1.62 -9.68
C GLU A 127 -14.45 2.08 -8.64
N GLU A 128 -14.94 2.49 -7.45
CA GLU A 128 -14.10 3.04 -6.40
C GLU A 128 -13.08 2.00 -5.92
N THR A 129 -11.80 2.36 -6.06
CA THR A 129 -10.70 1.58 -5.50
C THR A 129 -10.70 1.79 -3.99
N PRO A 130 -10.76 0.72 -3.17
CA PRO A 130 -10.80 0.88 -1.73
C PRO A 130 -9.52 1.56 -1.23
N ASP A 131 -9.67 2.44 -0.24
CA ASP A 131 -8.54 3.04 0.45
C ASP A 131 -7.76 1.97 1.24
N PHE A 132 -6.44 2.12 1.32
CA PHE A 132 -5.60 1.21 2.09
C PHE A 132 -5.90 1.31 3.60
N PRO A 133 -5.88 0.19 4.33
CA PRO A 133 -6.04 0.19 5.79
C PRO A 133 -5.06 1.16 6.45
N HIS A 134 -5.59 2.04 7.30
CA HIS A 134 -4.84 3.07 8.01
C HIS A 134 -4.07 4.05 7.09
N PHE A 135 -4.46 4.16 5.80
CA PHE A 135 -3.74 4.91 4.76
C PHE A 135 -2.27 4.46 4.55
N LEU A 136 -1.96 3.22 4.97
CA LEU A 136 -0.66 2.61 4.81
C LEU A 136 -0.61 1.80 3.52
N SER A 137 -0.10 2.42 2.45
CA SER A 137 0.25 1.73 1.21
C SER A 137 1.23 0.58 1.47
N PRO A 138 1.37 -0.40 0.56
CA PRO A 138 2.27 -1.53 0.73
C PRO A 138 3.72 -1.10 1.04
N THR A 139 4.16 -0.03 0.38
CA THR A 139 5.48 0.59 0.61
C THR A 139 5.62 1.21 2.01
N LYS A 140 4.63 1.99 2.47
CA LYS A 140 4.65 2.58 3.83
C LYS A 140 4.58 1.50 4.91
N ARG A 141 3.74 0.49 4.69
CA ARG A 141 3.59 -0.67 5.57
C ARG A 141 4.90 -1.45 5.68
N GLU A 142 5.59 -1.67 4.57
CA GLU A 142 6.88 -2.35 4.59
C GLU A 142 7.97 -1.50 5.26
N ALA A 143 7.98 -0.19 5.06
CA ALA A 143 8.90 0.70 5.77
C ALA A 143 8.75 0.59 7.30
N LEU A 144 7.51 0.51 7.80
CA LEU A 144 7.25 0.28 9.23
C LEU A 144 7.70 -1.11 9.70
N ASN A 145 7.57 -2.14 8.87
CA ASN A 145 8.07 -3.48 9.20
C ASN A 145 9.60 -3.49 9.29
N ILE A 146 10.29 -2.85 8.34
CA ILE A 146 11.75 -2.71 8.36
C ILE A 146 12.20 -1.96 9.62
N ALA A 147 11.53 -0.88 10.00
CA ALA A 147 11.84 -0.15 11.22
C ALA A 147 11.65 -1.01 12.49
N LYS A 148 10.57 -1.81 12.55
CA LYS A 148 10.34 -2.76 13.65
C LYS A 148 11.43 -3.84 13.72
N ASP A 149 11.83 -4.37 12.57
CA ASP A 149 12.89 -5.37 12.48
C ASP A 149 14.24 -4.78 12.90
N LEU A 150 14.53 -3.54 12.51
CA LEU A 150 15.73 -2.83 12.93
C LEU A 150 15.80 -2.69 14.46
N ILE A 151 14.68 -2.30 15.09
CA ILE A 151 14.59 -2.20 16.57
C ILE A 151 14.84 -3.56 17.23
N ARG A 152 14.34 -4.66 16.65
CA ARG A 152 14.57 -6.01 17.18
C ARG A 152 16.03 -6.41 17.06
N VAL A 153 16.63 -6.20 15.89
CA VAL A 153 18.02 -6.54 15.62
C VAL A 153 18.98 -5.70 16.48
N SER A 154 18.67 -4.43 16.74
CA SER A 154 19.49 -3.58 17.60
C SER A 154 19.40 -3.96 19.07
N LYS A 155 18.21 -4.31 19.59
CA LYS A 155 18.04 -4.79 20.97
C LYS A 155 18.77 -6.09 21.25
N ILE A 156 18.79 -7.02 20.28
CA ILE A 156 19.54 -8.27 20.40
C ILE A 156 21.03 -7.99 20.55
N LYS A 157 21.59 -7.06 19.77
CA LYS A 157 23.02 -6.69 19.85
C LYS A 157 23.41 -6.11 21.21
N THR A 158 22.57 -5.28 21.81
CA THR A 158 22.87 -4.67 23.12
C THR A 158 22.80 -5.67 24.27
N ALA A 159 21.98 -6.72 24.14
CA ALA A 159 21.91 -7.79 25.15
C ALA A 159 23.12 -8.73 25.06
N ASP A 160 23.61 -9.00 23.85
CA ASP A 160 24.77 -9.88 23.59
C ASP A 160 26.11 -9.20 23.93
N SER A 161 26.19 -7.86 23.92
CA SER A 161 27.39 -7.09 24.29
C SER A 161 27.52 -6.84 25.79
N GLY A 162 26.60 -7.35 26.61
CA GLY A 162 26.53 -7.13 28.06
C GLY A 162 26.73 -8.39 28.92
N SER A 163 27.22 -9.48 28.34
CA SER A 163 27.57 -10.74 29.03
C SER A 163 29.05 -11.06 28.89
#